data_AF-X1ATW9-F1
#
_entry.id   AF-X1ATW9-F1
#
_cell.length_a   1.000
_cell.length_b   1.000
_cell.length_c   1.000
_cell.angle_alpha   90.00
_cell.angle_beta   90.00
_cell.angle_gamma   90.00
#
_symmetry.space_group_name_H-M   'P 1'
#
loop_
_entity.id
_entity.type
_entity.pdbx_description
1 polymer ?
#
loop_
_entity_poly.entity_id
_entity_poly.type
_entity_poly.pdbx_seq_one_letter_code
_entity_poly.pdbx_strand_id
1 'polypeptide(L)' 'GGFALALPLEKISLVDVMQIFQRPIRLNECKFKKSDCPYISNCLLKKEIDEIEKEVMVKLKAITIASIIKKEVNVDD' A
#
# COMPACT_ATOMS: atom_id res chain seq x y z
N GLY A 1 -14.16 -13.18 -26.27
CA GLY A 1 -14.17 -12.02 -25.35
C GLY A 1 -13.18 -12.27 -24.23
N GLY A 2 -12.54 -11.23 -23.71
CA GLY A 2 -11.50 -11.34 -22.68
C GLY A 2 -11.16 -9.97 -22.09
N PHE A 3 -10.24 -9.95 -21.13
CA PHE A 3 -9.76 -8.72 -20.49
C PHE A 3 -8.39 -8.32 -21.02
N ALA A 4 -8.16 -7.02 -21.13
CA ALA A 4 -6.87 -6.41 -21.38
C ALA A 4 -6.62 -5.29 -20.37
N LEU A 5 -5.36 -5.01 -20.08
CA LEU A 5 -5.02 -3.90 -19.20
C LEU A 5 -5.35 -2.57 -19.89
N ALA A 6 -6.03 -1.68 -19.16
CA ALA A 6 -6.34 -0.34 -19.64
C ALA A 6 -5.13 0.60 -19.59
N LEU A 7 -4.10 0.27 -18.80
CA LEU A 7 -2.88 1.04 -18.60
C LEU A 7 -1.65 0.16 -18.81
N PRO A 8 -0.52 0.74 -19.28
CA PRO A 8 0.75 0.04 -19.32
C PRO A 8 1.25 -0.29 -17.91
N LEU A 9 2.05 -1.34 -17.77
CA LEU A 9 2.51 -1.88 -16.49
C LEU A 9 3.35 -0.89 -15.67
N GLU A 10 4.03 0.05 -16.32
CA GLU A 10 4.81 1.14 -15.71
C GLU A 10 3.92 2.20 -15.03
N LYS A 11 2.63 2.24 -15.38
CA LYS A 11 1.67 3.19 -14.81
C LYS A 11 0.77 2.55 -13.75
N ILE A 12 0.91 1.25 -13.51
CA ILE A 12 0.18 0.54 -12.45
C ILE A 12 1.14 0.38 -11.27
N SER A 13 0.90 1.11 -10.19
CA SER A 13 1.67 0.95 -8.97
C SER A 13 1.21 -0.27 -8.17
N LEU A 14 2.10 -0.81 -7.34
CA LEU A 14 1.74 -1.88 -6.41
C LEU A 14 0.60 -1.45 -5.48
N VAL A 15 0.60 -0.18 -5.05
CA VAL A 15 -0.43 0.41 -4.20
C VAL A 15 -1.81 0.36 -4.87
N ASP A 16 -1.90 0.63 -6.18
CA ASP A 16 -3.18 0.60 -6.91
C ASP A 16 -3.82 -0.79 -6.81
N VAL A 17 -3.01 -1.85 -6.93
CA VAL A 17 -3.48 -3.24 -6.80
C VAL A 17 -3.82 -3.57 -5.36
N MET A 18 -2.97 -3.21 -4.40
CA MET A 18 -3.21 -3.49 -2.97
C MET A 18 -4.52 -2.88 -2.48
N GLN A 19 -4.83 -1.64 -2.88
CA GLN A 19 -6.04 -0.93 -2.44
C GLN A 19 -7.34 -1.63 -2.88
N ILE A 20 -7.34 -2.28 -4.06
CA ILE A 20 -8.49 -3.02 -4.56
C ILE A 20 -8.85 -4.18 -3.62
N PHE A 21 -7.85 -4.87 -3.07
CA PHE A 21 -8.07 -6.06 -2.24
C PHE A 21 -8.10 -5.78 -0.75
N GLN A 22 -7.26 -4.86 -0.26
CA GLN A 22 -6.99 -4.68 1.17
C GLN A 22 -7.66 -3.43 1.76
N ARG A 23 -8.33 -2.60 0.94
CA ARG A 23 -8.78 -1.24 1.31
C ARG A 23 -7.56 -0.32 1.57
N PRO A 24 -7.72 0.92 2.09
CA PRO A 24 -6.57 1.77 2.37
C PRO A 24 -5.57 1.09 3.29
N ILE A 25 -4.31 1.06 2.85
CA ILE A 25 -3.19 0.56 3.64
C ILE A 25 -3.08 1.44 4.89
N ARG A 26 -3.22 0.83 6.07
CA ARG A 26 -2.97 1.48 7.36
C ARG A 26 -2.04 0.60 8.19
N LEU A 27 -1.01 1.21 8.77
CA LEU A 27 -0.10 0.51 9.69
C LEU A 27 -0.73 0.32 11.07
N ASN A 28 -1.62 1.22 11.47
CA ASN A 28 -2.34 1.14 12.73
C ASN A 28 -3.76 1.68 12.57
N GLU A 29 -4.74 0.96 13.14
CA GLU A 29 -6.13 1.39 13.16
C GLU A 29 -6.48 2.25 14.38
N CYS A 30 -5.53 2.47 15.30
CA CYS A 30 -5.71 3.23 16.53
C CYS A 30 -6.97 2.83 17.32
N LYS A 31 -7.18 1.52 17.48
CA LYS A 31 -8.30 0.95 18.24
C LYS A 31 -7.94 0.70 19.69
N PHE A 32 -8.90 0.89 20.59
CA PHE A 32 -8.84 0.42 21.97
C PHE A 32 -10.03 -0.50 22.22
N LYS A 33 -9.75 -1.78 22.51
CA LYS A 33 -10.76 -2.85 22.53
C LYS A 33 -11.50 -2.91 21.18
N LYS A 34 -12.83 -2.82 21.19
CA LYS A 34 -13.69 -2.89 19.99
C LYS A 34 -14.07 -1.50 19.45
N SER A 35 -13.51 -0.42 20.02
CA SER A 35 -13.83 0.96 19.65
C SER A 35 -12.57 1.73 19.22
N ASP A 36 -12.77 2.89 18.62
CA ASP A 36 -11.67 3.83 18.38
C ASP A 36 -11.01 4.26 19.68
N CYS A 37 -9.70 4.50 19.65
CA CYS A 37 -8.99 5.05 20.78
C CYS A 37 -9.54 6.46 21.08
N PRO A 38 -10.02 6.74 22.31
CA PRO A 38 -10.60 8.04 22.64
C PRO A 38 -9.55 9.17 22.64
N TYR A 39 -8.27 8.83 22.68
CA TYR A 39 -7.15 9.78 22.70
C TYR A 39 -6.57 10.06 21.32
N ILE A 40 -7.19 9.56 20.24
CA ILE A 40 -6.64 9.60 18.88
C ILE A 40 -6.28 11.03 18.42
N SER A 41 -7.05 12.04 18.83
CA SER A 41 -6.83 13.44 18.44
C SER A 41 -5.57 14.06 19.02
N ASN A 42 -5.12 13.58 20.19
CA ASN A 42 -3.96 14.12 20.91
C ASN A 42 -2.87 13.04 21.14
N CYS A 43 -2.93 11.93 20.40
CA CYS A 43 -2.02 10.81 20.57
C CYS A 43 -0.69 11.09 19.85
N LEU A 44 0.38 11.34 20.63
CA LEU A 44 1.73 11.51 20.09
C LEU A 44 2.17 10.29 19.25
N LEU A 45 1.88 9.08 19.72
CA LEU A 45 2.21 7.85 18.99
C LEU A 45 1.52 7.76 17.63
N LYS A 46 0.25 8.21 17.52
CA LYS A 46 -0.44 8.23 16.23
C LYS A 46 0.30 9.10 15.23
N LYS A 47 0.73 10.29 15.65
CA LYS A 47 1.44 11.22 14.77
C LYS A 47 2.71 10.58 14.19
N GLU A 48 3.52 9.96 15.05
CA GLU A 48 4.74 9.25 14.63
C GLU A 48 4.41 8.10 13.66
N ILE A 49 3.37 7.31 13.95
CA ILE A 49 2.94 6.21 13.07
C ILE A 49 2.42 6.74 11.73
N ASP A 50 1.66 7.84 11.71
CA ASP A 50 1.17 8.45 10.47
C ASP A 50 2.32 8.94 9.58
N GLU A 51 3.41 9.45 10.18
CA GLU A 51 4.61 9.86 9.45
C GLU A 51 5.32 8.65 8.83
N ILE A 52 5.48 7.56 9.59
CA ILE A 52 6.03 6.30 9.08
C ILE A 52 5.14 5.73 7.96
N GLU A 53 3.81 5.75 8.13
CA GLU A 53 2.86 5.28 7.13
C GLU A 53 3.00 6.06 5.82
N LYS A 54 3.15 7.39 5.88
CA LYS A 54 3.41 8.21 4.69
C LYS A 54 4.68 7.79 3.98
N GLU A 55 5.78 7.56 4.70
CA GLU A 55 7.04 7.12 4.09
C GLU A 55 6.92 5.75 3.43
N VAL A 56 6.25 4.80 4.09
CA VAL A 56 5.97 3.48 3.54
C VAL A 56 5.14 3.61 2.27
N MET A 57 4.09 4.43 2.28
CA MET A 57 3.23 4.65 1.12
C MET A 57 3.97 5.28 -0.06
N VAL A 58 4.88 6.23 0.19
CA VAL A 58 5.75 6.80 -0.84
C VAL A 58 6.62 5.72 -1.48
N LYS A 59 7.25 4.87 -0.67
CA LYS A 59 8.11 3.78 -1.14
C LYS A 59 7.32 2.74 -1.93
N LEU A 60 6.15 2.32 -1.44
CA LEU A 60 5.30 1.33 -2.12
C LEU A 60 4.74 1.87 -3.44
N LYS A 61 4.34 3.15 -3.48
CA LYS A 61 3.78 3.78 -4.69
C LYS A 61 4.81 3.94 -5.81
N ALA A 62 6.10 4.02 -5.47
CA ALA A 62 7.18 4.05 -6.45
C ALA A 62 7.41 2.68 -7.12
N ILE A 63 6.91 1.58 -6.55
CA ILE A 63 7.01 0.24 -7.14
C ILE A 63 5.88 0.07 -8.14
N THR A 64 6.23 -0.28 -9.38
CA THR A 64 5.28 -0.56 -10.46
C THR A 64 5.20 -2.06 -10.75
N ILE A 65 4.10 -2.52 -11.32
CA ILE A 65 3.96 -3.92 -11.73
C ILE A 65 5.04 -4.31 -12.75
N ALA A 66 5.42 -3.39 -13.65
CA ALA A 66 6.55 -3.59 -14.56
C ALA A 66 7.86 -3.87 -13.82
N SER A 67 8.14 -3.15 -12.71
CA SER A 67 9.37 -3.31 -11.95
C SER A 67 9.46 -4.64 -11.19
N ILE A 68 8.31 -5.21 -10.80
CA ILE A 68 8.22 -6.50 -10.13
C ILE A 68 8.52 -7.61 -11.15
N ILE A 69 7.83 -7.58 -12.30
CA ILE A 69 8.04 -8.57 -13.37
C ILE A 69 9.49 -8.54 -13.89
N LYS A 70 10.09 -7.35 -14.03
CA LYS A 70 11.51 -7.23 -14.45
C LYS A 70 12.50 -7.82 -13.44
N LYS A 71 12.14 -7.92 -12.16
CA LYS A 71 12.99 -8.51 -11.11
C LYS A 71 12.77 -10.02 -10.96
N GLU A 72 11.66 -10.56 -11.45
CA GLU A 72 11.38 -12.00 -11.51
C GLU A 72 11.27 -12.49 -12.97
N VAL A 73 12.43 -12.63 -13.63
CA VAL A 73 12.66 -13.71 -14.62
C VAL A 73 14.15 -14.11 -14.54
N ASN A 74 14.47 -14.95 -13.55
CA ASN A 74 15.30 -16.14 -13.81
C ASN A 74 14.36 -17.32 -13.54
N VAL A 75 13.52 -17.63 -14.54
CA VAL A 75 12.96 -18.98 -14.64
C VAL A 75 13.90 -19.65 -15.62
N ASP A 76 14.83 -20.43 -15.07
CA ASP A 76 15.64 -21.34 -15.87
C ASP A 76 14.67 -22.28 -16.61
N ASP A 77 14.72 -22.25 -17.94
CA ASP A 77 14.27 -23.35 -18.80
C ASP A 77 15.27 -24.52 -18.68
#